data_AF-A0A126P9B5-F1
#
_entry.id   AF-A0A126P9B5-F1
#
_cell.length_a   1.000
_cell.length_b   1.000
_cell.length_c   1.000
_cell.angle_alpha   90.00
_cell.angle_beta   90.00
_cell.angle_gamma   90.00
#
_symmetry.space_group_name_H-M   'P 1'
#
loop_
_entity.id
_entity.type
_entity.pdbx_description
1 polymer ?
#
loop_
_entity_poly.entity_id
_entity_poly.type
_entity_poly.pdbx_seq_one_letter_code
_entity_poly.pdbx_strand_id
1 'polypeptide(L)'
;MLGLLLLGATSARAQAPSNAPRPPPAEAAALPLAPLYAAAHDSLMRGVAQVYAQAEARAGYFAASHGSFGGLHRRVRTYARASGPLVKREVVKHKFGVELQKVSYYDATGRQVLAERYEGRQLTRLELWEYPSPRTQPSPPAAKWLLVRGDYLRHQFMSTPTHFTTHYYHNLRPSGEGL
;
A
#
# COMPACT_ATOMS: atom_id res chain seq x y z
N MET A 1 73.18 2.12 58.20
CA MET A 1 72.83 2.38 56.79
C MET A 1 72.13 1.16 56.23
N LEU A 2 70.96 1.37 55.60
CA LEU A 2 70.18 0.49 54.69
C LEU A 2 69.89 -0.96 55.16
N GLY A 3 68.65 -1.43 55.35
CA GLY A 3 67.37 -1.07 54.72
C GLY A 3 67.10 -2.02 53.54
N LEU A 4 66.63 -3.25 53.78
CA LEU A 4 65.23 -3.74 53.79
C LEU A 4 64.71 -4.20 52.41
N LEU A 5 64.39 -5.50 52.35
CA LEU A 5 63.68 -6.24 51.29
C LEU A 5 62.31 -5.63 50.98
N LEU A 6 61.90 -5.65 49.72
CA LEU A 6 60.49 -5.53 49.32
C LEU A 6 60.17 -6.50 48.17
N LEU A 7 59.38 -7.52 48.51
CA LEU A 7 58.67 -8.42 47.61
C LEU A 7 57.62 -7.63 46.83
N GLY A 8 57.52 -7.91 45.52
CA GLY A 8 56.43 -7.43 44.68
C GLY A 8 55.13 -8.16 44.99
N ALA A 9 54.10 -7.41 45.37
CA ALA A 9 52.73 -7.88 45.50
C ALA A 9 51.92 -7.49 44.27
N THR A 10 51.43 -8.51 43.56
CA THR A 10 50.39 -8.41 42.54
C THR A 10 49.07 -7.93 43.16
N SER A 11 48.57 -6.78 42.74
CA SER A 11 47.21 -6.33 43.11
C SER A 11 46.22 -6.78 42.05
N ALA A 12 45.47 -7.86 42.35
CA ALA A 12 44.22 -8.18 41.70
C ALA A 12 43.16 -7.15 42.12
N ARG A 13 42.67 -6.32 41.19
CA ARG A 13 41.60 -5.38 41.46
C ARG A 13 40.26 -6.06 41.20
N ALA A 14 39.57 -6.45 42.27
CA ALA A 14 38.17 -6.83 42.24
C ALA A 14 37.32 -5.63 41.77
N GLN A 15 36.60 -5.77 40.67
CA GLN A 15 35.55 -4.84 40.27
C GLN A 15 34.26 -5.23 41.03
N ALA A 16 33.78 -4.32 41.87
CA ALA A 16 32.49 -4.43 42.53
C ALA A 16 31.34 -4.31 41.51
N PRO A 17 30.21 -5.01 41.70
CA PRO A 17 29.04 -4.82 40.87
C PRO A 17 28.44 -3.42 41.12
N SER A 18 28.40 -2.61 40.06
CA SER A 18 27.77 -1.29 40.08
C SER A 18 26.25 -1.46 40.11
N ASN A 19 25.64 -1.24 41.29
CA ASN A 19 24.19 -1.06 41.45
C ASN A 19 23.76 0.33 40.97
N ALA A 20 23.98 0.63 39.70
CA ALA A 20 23.38 1.79 39.06
C ALA A 20 21.94 1.44 38.64
N PRO A 21 20.92 2.24 38.99
CA PRO A 21 19.57 2.03 38.51
C PRO A 21 19.57 2.10 36.98
N ARG A 22 19.13 1.00 36.36
CA ARG A 22 18.94 0.92 34.91
C ARG A 22 18.01 2.06 34.51
N PRO A 23 18.39 2.95 33.56
CA PRO A 23 17.43 3.89 33.02
C PRO A 23 16.24 3.09 32.49
N PRO A 24 14.99 3.53 32.72
CA PRO A 24 13.85 2.88 32.10
C PRO A 24 14.11 2.78 30.59
N PRO A 25 13.75 1.67 29.94
CA PRO A 25 13.85 1.59 28.49
C PRO A 25 13.17 2.83 27.94
N ALA A 26 13.88 3.57 27.09
CA ALA A 26 13.30 4.66 26.33
C ALA A 26 12.06 4.08 25.66
N GLU A 27 10.90 4.38 26.25
CA GLU A 27 9.60 4.15 25.66
C GLU A 27 9.71 4.85 24.32
N ALA A 28 9.89 4.04 23.28
CA ALA A 28 10.01 4.52 21.92
C ALA A 28 8.78 5.37 21.71
N ALA A 29 8.96 6.69 21.73
CA ALA A 29 7.89 7.66 21.61
C ALA A 29 7.08 7.20 20.40
N ALA A 30 5.89 6.66 20.66
CA ALA A 30 5.02 6.15 19.63
C ALA A 30 4.67 7.37 18.80
N LEU A 31 5.37 7.54 17.68
CA LEU A 31 5.07 8.59 16.72
C LEU A 31 3.56 8.52 16.49
N PRO A 32 2.84 9.64 16.52
CA PRO A 32 1.41 9.61 16.28
C PRO A 32 1.18 8.90 14.93
N LEU A 33 0.52 7.74 14.97
CA LEU A 33 0.32 6.89 13.79
C LEU A 33 -0.69 7.50 12.82
N ALA A 34 -1.57 8.40 13.30
CA ALA A 34 -2.56 9.12 12.52
C ALA A 34 -1.99 9.99 11.38
N PRO A 35 -1.00 10.90 11.61
CA PRO A 35 -0.42 11.70 10.52
C PRO A 35 0.25 10.83 9.45
N LEU A 36 0.78 9.66 9.81
CA LEU A 36 1.37 8.74 8.84
C LEU A 36 0.30 8.12 7.92
N TYR A 37 -0.85 7.71 8.47
CA TYR A 37 -1.96 7.21 7.66
C TYR A 37 -2.50 8.28 6.72
N ALA A 38 -2.76 9.49 7.22
CA ALA A 38 -3.29 10.58 6.40
C ALA A 38 -2.35 10.92 5.23
N ALA A 39 -1.06 11.10 5.49
CA ALA A 39 -0.08 11.39 4.45
C ALA A 39 0.06 10.25 3.41
N ALA A 40 0.01 9.00 3.86
CA ALA A 40 0.05 7.83 2.98
C ALA A 40 -1.23 7.73 2.13
N HIS A 41 -2.39 7.99 2.72
CA HIS A 41 -3.67 8.04 2.04
C HIS A 41 -3.70 9.14 0.98
N ASP A 42 -3.27 10.35 1.30
CA ASP A 42 -3.22 11.47 0.36
C ASP A 42 -2.26 11.19 -0.81
N SER A 43 -1.15 10.51 -0.54
CA SER A 43 -0.21 10.08 -1.58
C SER A 43 -0.84 9.05 -2.52
N LEU A 44 -1.56 8.06 -1.97
CA LEU A 44 -2.35 7.13 -2.77
C LEU A 44 -3.39 7.87 -3.62
N MET A 45 -4.18 8.77 -3.01
CA MET A 45 -5.26 9.46 -3.72
C MET A 45 -4.76 10.39 -4.82
N ARG A 46 -3.58 11.02 -4.66
CA ARG A 46 -2.91 11.75 -5.74
C ARG A 46 -2.55 10.84 -6.92
N GLY A 47 -1.99 9.66 -6.64
CA GLY A 47 -1.68 8.67 -7.68
C GLY A 47 -2.93 8.19 -8.42
N VAL A 48 -4.01 7.94 -7.69
CA VAL A 48 -5.32 7.59 -8.28
C VAL A 48 -5.84 8.70 -9.19
N ALA A 49 -5.82 9.95 -8.72
CA ALA A 49 -6.26 11.09 -9.50
C ALA A 49 -5.46 11.24 -10.81
N GLN A 50 -4.15 11.00 -10.77
CA GLN A 50 -3.31 11.01 -11.97
C GLN A 50 -3.71 9.90 -12.96
N VAL A 51 -4.02 8.69 -12.48
CA VAL A 51 -4.49 7.60 -13.35
C VAL A 51 -5.83 7.96 -14.00
N TYR A 52 -6.76 8.56 -13.25
CA TYR A 52 -8.03 9.02 -13.81
C TYR A 52 -7.82 10.05 -14.92
N ALA A 53 -7.00 11.08 -14.68
CA ALA A 53 -6.71 12.11 -15.68
C ALA A 53 -6.08 11.50 -16.95
N GLN A 54 -5.15 10.55 -16.81
CA GLN A 54 -4.53 9.86 -17.95
C GLN A 54 -5.51 8.96 -18.71
N ALA A 55 -6.40 8.27 -17.99
CA ALA A 55 -7.41 7.43 -18.59
C ALA A 55 -8.43 8.26 -19.38
N GLU A 56 -8.89 9.37 -18.80
CA GLU A 56 -9.80 10.32 -19.44
C GLU A 56 -9.19 10.91 -20.71
N ALA A 57 -7.96 11.41 -20.64
CA ALA A 57 -7.25 11.96 -21.79
C ALA A 57 -7.07 10.96 -22.95
N ARG A 58 -7.10 9.66 -22.64
CA ARG A 58 -6.97 8.59 -23.63
C ARG A 58 -8.31 8.03 -24.10
N ALA A 59 -9.40 8.19 -23.35
CA ALA A 59 -10.65 7.52 -23.64
C ALA A 59 -11.30 8.09 -24.91
N GLY A 60 -11.50 7.24 -25.93
CA GLY A 60 -12.08 7.66 -27.22
C GLY A 60 -13.20 6.77 -27.75
N TYR A 61 -13.31 5.53 -27.28
CA TYR A 61 -14.33 4.59 -27.77
C TYR A 61 -14.85 3.68 -26.65
N PHE A 62 -16.13 3.31 -26.71
CA PHE A 62 -16.81 2.49 -25.70
C PHE A 62 -17.52 1.28 -26.34
N ALA A 63 -17.44 0.13 -25.69
CA ALA A 63 -18.17 -1.08 -26.06
C ALA A 63 -18.79 -1.72 -24.80
N ALA A 64 -20.10 -1.99 -24.85
CA ALA A 64 -20.85 -2.65 -23.79
C ALA A 64 -21.31 -4.04 -24.23
N SER A 65 -21.21 -5.03 -23.34
CA SER A 65 -21.82 -6.34 -23.55
C SER A 65 -22.67 -6.76 -22.35
N HIS A 66 -23.79 -7.43 -22.66
CA HIS A 66 -24.74 -7.98 -21.70
C HIS A 66 -24.83 -9.48 -21.93
N GLY A 67 -24.67 -10.28 -20.86
CA GLY A 67 -24.73 -11.74 -20.93
C GLY A 67 -25.84 -12.29 -20.04
N SER A 68 -26.64 -13.21 -20.58
CA SER A 68 -27.86 -13.73 -19.93
C SER A 68 -27.62 -15.07 -19.25
N PHE A 69 -27.61 -15.05 -17.92
CA PHE A 69 -28.49 -15.92 -17.14
C PHE A 69 -29.22 -14.96 -16.19
N GLY A 70 -30.44 -14.53 -16.58
CA GLY A 70 -31.27 -13.62 -15.79
C GLY A 70 -30.77 -12.17 -15.65
N GLY A 71 -30.02 -11.62 -16.61
CA GLY A 71 -29.61 -10.19 -16.58
C GLY A 71 -28.60 -9.81 -15.49
N LEU A 72 -27.95 -10.80 -14.86
CA LEU A 72 -27.19 -10.63 -13.61
C LEU A 72 -25.85 -9.88 -13.76
N HIS A 73 -25.34 -9.71 -14.97
CA HIS A 73 -23.98 -9.25 -15.21
C HIS A 73 -23.86 -8.31 -16.42
N ARG A 74 -23.22 -7.16 -16.19
CA ARG A 74 -22.89 -6.15 -17.20
C ARG A 74 -21.37 -5.97 -17.29
N ARG A 75 -20.85 -5.87 -18.51
CA ARG A 75 -19.45 -5.53 -18.75
C ARG A 75 -19.33 -4.37 -19.73
N VAL A 76 -18.58 -3.35 -19.34
CA VAL A 76 -18.27 -2.19 -20.18
C VAL A 76 -16.76 -2.10 -20.36
N ARG A 77 -16.33 -1.83 -21.59
CA ARG A 77 -14.93 -1.62 -21.95
C ARG A 77 -14.77 -0.28 -22.65
N THR A 78 -13.78 0.49 -22.24
CA THR A 78 -13.38 1.75 -22.85
C THR A 78 -12.00 1.58 -23.45
N TYR A 79 -11.82 2.05 -24.67
CA TYR A 79 -10.61 1.93 -25.46
C TYR A 79 -10.13 3.31 -25.88
N ALA A 80 -8.85 3.40 -26.25
CA ALA A 80 -8.31 4.67 -26.75
C ALA A 80 -8.88 5.07 -28.12
N ARG A 81 -9.29 4.07 -28.91
CA ARG A 81 -9.98 4.16 -30.20
C ARG A 81 -10.64 2.80 -30.48
N ALA A 82 -11.44 2.67 -31.54
CA ALA A 82 -12.17 1.42 -31.86
C ALA A 82 -11.29 0.15 -31.85
N SER A 83 -10.05 0.25 -32.37
CA SER A 83 -9.03 -0.81 -32.37
C SER A 83 -7.82 -0.48 -31.48
N GLY A 84 -8.02 0.35 -30.45
CA GLY A 84 -6.95 0.84 -29.57
C GLY A 84 -6.70 -0.03 -28.34
N PRO A 85 -5.65 0.27 -27.56
CA PRO A 85 -5.45 -0.36 -26.27
C PRO A 85 -6.64 -0.10 -25.34
N LEU A 86 -6.94 -1.08 -24.49
CA LEU A 86 -7.93 -0.96 -23.42
C LEU A 86 -7.48 0.13 -22.45
N VAL A 87 -8.40 1.00 -22.04
CA VAL A 87 -8.17 2.11 -21.09
C VAL A 87 -8.85 1.81 -19.77
N LYS A 88 -10.12 1.40 -19.83
CA LYS A 88 -10.94 1.08 -18.65
C LYS A 88 -11.77 -0.17 -18.93
N ARG A 89 -11.94 -1.00 -17.91
CA ARG A 89 -12.88 -2.13 -17.91
C ARG A 89 -13.69 -2.10 -16.64
N GLU A 90 -15.00 -2.06 -16.81
CA GLU A 90 -15.98 -2.13 -15.74
C GLU A 90 -16.76 -3.44 -15.84
N VAL A 91 -16.92 -4.10 -14.69
CA VAL A 91 -17.71 -5.32 -14.55
C VAL A 91 -18.64 -5.15 -13.36
N VAL A 92 -19.94 -5.23 -13.61
CA VAL A 92 -20.98 -5.15 -12.58
C VAL A 92 -21.69 -6.49 -12.50
N LYS A 93 -21.81 -7.03 -11.30
CA LYS A 93 -22.52 -8.27 -11.00
C LYS A 93 -23.52 -8.02 -9.89
N HIS A 94 -24.72 -8.58 -10.02
CA HIS A 94 -25.70 -8.57 -8.94
C HIS A 94 -25.63 -9.91 -8.22
N LYS A 95 -25.50 -9.90 -6.89
CA LYS A 95 -25.52 -11.13 -6.08
C LYS A 95 -26.31 -10.86 -4.81
N PHE A 96 -27.33 -11.68 -4.55
CA PHE A 96 -28.17 -11.57 -3.35
C PHE A 96 -28.74 -10.16 -3.09
N GLY A 97 -29.19 -9.47 -4.14
CA GLY A 97 -29.73 -8.11 -4.04
C GLY A 97 -28.66 -7.00 -3.91
N VAL A 98 -27.38 -7.34 -3.89
CA VAL A 98 -26.27 -6.37 -3.79
C VAL A 98 -25.54 -6.24 -5.13
N GLU A 99 -25.23 -4.99 -5.50
CA GLU A 99 -24.39 -4.67 -6.66
C GLU A 99 -22.91 -4.77 -6.30
N LEU A 100 -22.18 -5.64 -7.00
CA LEU A 100 -20.74 -5.80 -6.92
C LEU A 100 -20.10 -5.27 -8.20
N GLN A 101 -19.33 -4.19 -8.09
CA GLN A 101 -18.68 -3.56 -9.24
C GLN A 101 -17.16 -3.66 -9.11
N LYS A 102 -16.51 -4.06 -10.19
CA LYS A 102 -15.05 -4.02 -10.35
C LYS A 102 -14.71 -3.10 -11.51
N VAL A 103 -13.87 -2.12 -11.24
CA VAL A 103 -13.31 -1.22 -12.25
C VAL A 103 -11.81 -1.47 -12.36
N SER A 104 -11.26 -1.48 -13.56
CA SER A 104 -9.83 -1.67 -13.82
C SER A 104 -9.37 -0.69 -14.89
N TYR A 105 -8.26 0.01 -14.64
CA TYR A 105 -7.66 0.97 -15.56
C TYR A 105 -6.30 0.47 -16.03
N TYR A 106 -5.96 0.84 -17.26
CA TYR A 106 -4.80 0.31 -17.97
C TYR A 106 -3.94 1.43 -18.56
N ASP A 107 -2.61 1.27 -18.47
CA ASP A 107 -1.65 2.20 -19.09
C ASP A 107 -1.61 2.07 -20.62
N ALA A 108 -0.77 2.88 -21.28
CA ALA A 108 -0.60 2.86 -22.74
C ALA A 108 -0.07 1.52 -23.26
N THR A 109 0.61 0.76 -22.39
CA THR A 109 1.21 -0.53 -22.71
C THR A 109 0.30 -1.72 -22.39
N GLY A 110 -0.91 -1.45 -21.87
CA GLY A 110 -1.89 -2.48 -21.52
C GLY A 110 -1.72 -3.10 -20.13
N ARG A 111 -0.83 -2.56 -19.28
CA ARG A 111 -0.68 -3.02 -17.89
C ARG A 111 -1.77 -2.40 -17.02
N GLN A 112 -2.33 -3.18 -16.10
CA GLN A 112 -3.33 -2.69 -15.16
C GLN A 112 -2.64 -1.82 -14.09
N VAL A 113 -3.00 -0.54 -14.02
CA VAL A 113 -2.39 0.44 -13.10
C VAL A 113 -3.28 0.75 -11.91
N LEU A 114 -4.59 0.57 -12.04
CA LEU A 114 -5.55 0.83 -10.98
C LEU A 114 -6.68 -0.20 -11.02
N ALA A 115 -7.13 -0.65 -9.85
CA ALA A 115 -8.33 -1.45 -9.71
C ALA A 115 -9.14 -1.01 -8.49
N GLU A 116 -10.42 -0.81 -8.72
CA GLU A 116 -11.40 -0.51 -7.68
C GLU A 116 -12.38 -1.67 -7.53
N ARG A 117 -12.84 -1.87 -6.30
CA ARG A 117 -13.97 -2.73 -5.98
C ARG A 117 -14.98 -1.95 -5.17
N TYR A 118 -16.22 -2.07 -5.60
CA TYR A 118 -17.37 -1.47 -4.95
C TYR A 118 -18.37 -2.55 -4.56
N GLU A 119 -19.01 -2.33 -3.43
CA GLU A 119 -20.14 -3.09 -2.94
C GLU A 119 -21.24 -2.09 -2.58
N GLY A 120 -22.42 -2.21 -3.19
CA GLY A 120 -23.50 -1.24 -2.97
C GLY A 120 -23.09 0.19 -3.26
N ARG A 121 -22.28 0.41 -4.32
CA ARG A 121 -21.69 1.70 -4.72
C ARG A 121 -20.70 2.32 -3.74
N GLN A 122 -20.31 1.59 -2.68
CA GLN A 122 -19.28 2.04 -1.75
C GLN A 122 -17.95 1.36 -2.08
N LEU A 123 -16.86 2.15 -2.14
CA LEU A 123 -15.52 1.62 -2.40
C LEU A 123 -15.08 0.76 -1.21
N THR A 124 -14.83 -0.52 -1.45
CA THR A 124 -14.37 -1.48 -0.42
C THR A 124 -12.88 -1.77 -0.53
N ARG A 125 -12.34 -1.71 -1.75
CA ARG A 125 -10.92 -1.98 -2.01
C ARG A 125 -10.40 -1.20 -3.21
N LEU A 126 -9.20 -0.68 -3.06
CA LEU A 126 -8.49 0.09 -4.08
C LEU A 126 -7.05 -0.43 -4.17
N GLU A 127 -6.60 -0.76 -5.38
CA GLU A 127 -5.24 -1.22 -5.66
C GLU A 127 -4.61 -0.35 -6.74
N LEU A 128 -3.47 0.28 -6.43
CA LEU A 128 -2.67 1.06 -7.37
C LEU A 128 -1.34 0.32 -7.60
N TRP A 129 -0.93 0.20 -8.86
CA TRP A 129 0.38 -0.35 -9.24
C TRP A 129 1.20 0.71 -9.95
N GLU A 130 2.40 0.94 -9.44
CA GLU A 130 3.37 1.85 -10.01
C GLU A 130 4.42 1.02 -10.73
N TYR A 131 4.56 1.25 -12.04
CA TYR A 131 5.55 0.55 -12.85
C TYR A 131 6.74 1.46 -13.11
N PRO A 132 7.95 0.89 -13.23
CA PRO A 132 9.08 1.62 -13.79
C PRO A 132 8.75 2.04 -15.24
N SER A 133 9.57 2.97 -15.74
CA SER A 133 9.41 3.60 -17.06
C SER A 133 9.01 2.60 -18.16
N PRO A 134 8.15 2.99 -19.13
CA PRO A 134 7.61 2.09 -20.15
C PRO A 134 8.66 1.35 -20.99
N ARG A 135 9.91 1.82 -21.01
CA ARG A 135 11.01 1.23 -21.78
C ARG A 135 11.49 -0.11 -21.21
N THR A 136 11.13 -0.44 -19.97
CA THR A 136 11.52 -1.68 -19.30
C THR A 136 10.33 -2.64 -19.31
N GLN A 137 10.19 -3.45 -20.36
CA GLN A 137 9.19 -4.51 -20.45
C GLN A 137 9.84 -5.90 -20.59
N PRO A 138 9.32 -6.94 -19.92
CA PRO A 138 8.29 -6.93 -18.88
C PRO A 138 8.91 -6.78 -17.48
N SER A 139 8.68 -5.64 -16.82
CA SER A 139 9.12 -5.44 -15.43
C SER A 139 7.95 -5.54 -14.43
N PRO A 140 8.18 -6.14 -13.24
CA PRO A 140 7.20 -6.10 -12.16
C PRO A 140 6.94 -4.65 -11.71
N PRO A 141 5.81 -4.40 -11.02
CA PRO A 141 5.56 -3.08 -10.44
C PRO A 141 6.64 -2.74 -9.42
N ALA A 142 7.17 -1.51 -9.50
CA ALA A 142 8.11 -0.96 -8.54
C ALA A 142 7.45 -0.68 -7.19
N ALA A 143 6.15 -0.34 -7.21
CA ALA A 143 5.34 -0.13 -6.02
C ALA A 143 3.91 -0.63 -6.21
N LYS A 144 3.28 -1.00 -5.09
CA LYS A 144 1.88 -1.40 -5.02
C LYS A 144 1.26 -0.82 -3.75
N TRP A 145 0.16 -0.11 -3.94
CA TRP A 145 -0.71 0.33 -2.85
C TRP A 145 -1.96 -0.54 -2.78
N LEU A 146 -2.44 -0.76 -1.57
CA LEU A 146 -3.71 -1.43 -1.29
C LEU A 146 -4.40 -0.69 -0.15
N LEU A 147 -5.56 -0.09 -0.44
CA LEU A 147 -6.47 0.41 0.59
C LEU A 147 -7.63 -0.57 0.72
N VAL A 148 -7.90 -1.01 1.95
CA VAL A 148 -9.08 -1.79 2.33
C VAL A 148 -9.90 -0.94 3.28
N ARG A 149 -11.15 -0.66 2.91
CA ARG A 149 -12.01 0.24 3.69
C ARG A 149 -12.18 -0.28 5.12
N GLY A 150 -11.97 0.59 6.11
CA GLY A 150 -12.18 0.28 7.52
C GLY A 150 -11.08 -0.57 8.18
N ASP A 151 -10.10 -1.04 7.40
CA ASP A 151 -9.05 -1.94 7.86
C ASP A 151 -7.68 -1.26 7.87
N TYR A 152 -7.07 -1.10 6.69
CA TYR A 152 -5.71 -0.59 6.57
C TYR A 152 -5.40 -0.08 5.15
N LEU A 153 -4.34 0.72 5.09
CA LEU A 153 -3.60 1.05 3.88
C LEU A 153 -2.26 0.31 3.92
N ARG A 154 -1.90 -0.37 2.83
CA ARG A 154 -0.63 -1.07 2.68
C ARG A 154 0.12 -0.50 1.49
N HIS A 155 1.37 -0.18 1.69
CA HIS A 155 2.30 0.22 0.64
C HIS A 155 3.44 -0.79 0.56
N GLN A 156 3.60 -1.42 -0.60
CA GLN A 156 4.68 -2.35 -0.88
C GLN A 156 5.55 -1.77 -2.00
N PHE A 157 6.85 -1.68 -1.82
CA PHE A 157 7.77 -1.15 -2.83
C PHE A 157 9.06 -1.95 -2.90
N MET A 158 9.69 -1.96 -4.07
CA MET A 158 11.03 -2.54 -4.25
C MET A 158 12.06 -1.65 -3.57
N SER A 159 12.69 -2.12 -2.51
CA SER A 159 13.81 -1.41 -1.86
C SER A 159 15.15 -1.78 -2.50
N THR A 160 15.26 -2.97 -3.08
CA THR A 160 16.38 -3.42 -3.91
C THR A 160 15.82 -4.32 -5.04
N PRO A 161 16.61 -4.67 -6.09
CA PRO A 161 16.12 -5.44 -7.24
C PRO A 161 15.44 -6.78 -6.88
N THR A 162 15.74 -7.34 -5.71
CA THR A 162 15.21 -8.62 -5.24
C THR A 162 14.38 -8.53 -3.97
N HIS A 163 14.28 -7.37 -3.32
CA HIS A 163 13.58 -7.23 -2.04
C HIS A 163 12.43 -6.21 -2.10
N PHE A 164 11.29 -6.64 -1.58
CA PHE A 164 10.14 -5.78 -1.35
C PHE A 164 10.02 -5.42 0.12
N THR A 165 9.90 -4.13 0.40
CA THR A 165 9.54 -3.62 1.73
C THR A 165 8.04 -3.36 1.77
N THR A 166 7.39 -3.69 2.89
CA THR A 166 5.95 -3.48 3.07
C THR A 166 5.69 -2.67 4.32
N HIS A 167 4.92 -1.59 4.18
CA HIS A 167 4.42 -0.77 5.28
C HIS A 167 2.91 -0.90 5.40
N TYR A 168 2.43 -0.98 6.63
CA TYR A 168 1.02 -0.95 6.97
C TYR A 168 0.72 0.33 7.74
N TYR A 169 -0.35 1.00 7.34
CA TYR A 169 -0.88 2.19 7.98
C TYR A 169 -2.31 1.88 8.40
N HIS A 170 -2.59 2.03 9.67
CA HIS A 170 -3.93 1.81 10.22
C HIS A 170 -4.58 3.15 10.51
N ASN A 171 -5.86 3.27 10.19
CA ASN A 171 -6.64 4.40 10.67
C ASN A 171 -6.85 4.21 12.18
N LEU A 172 -6.55 5.24 12.99
CA LEU A 172 -6.88 5.19 14.41
C LEU A 172 -8.40 5.17 14.51
N ARG A 173 -8.99 4.03 14.89
CA ARG A 173 -10.41 4.02 15.26
C ARG A 173 -10.55 4.95 16.45
N PRO A 174 -11.53 5.88 16.47
CA PRO A 174 -11.85 6.59 17.69
C PRO A 174 -12.20 5.54 18.74
N SER A 175 -11.41 5.49 19.81
CA SER A 175 -11.65 4.67 21.00
C SER A 175 -12.93 5.17 21.66
N GLY A 176 -14.09 4.65 21.23
CA GLY A 176 -15.38 5.11 21.76
C GLY A 176 -16.63 4.43 21.20
N GLU A 177 -16.60 3.85 20.00
CA GLU A 177 -17.76 3.06 19.51
C GLU A 177 -17.54 1.58 19.81
N GLY A 178 -17.62 1.25 21.10
CA GLY A 178 -17.91 -0.10 21.56
C GLY A 178 -19.40 -0.40 21.37
N LEU A 179 -19.67 -1.63 20.90
CA LEU A 179 -20.98 -2.28 20.84
C LEU A 179 -21.76 -2.18 22.16
#